data_AF-A0A6M0AUP0-F1
#
_entry.id   AF-A0A6M0AUP0-F1
#
_cell.length_a   1.000
_cell.length_b   1.000
_cell.length_c   1.000
_cell.angle_alpha   90.00
_cell.angle_beta   90.00
_cell.angle_gamma   90.00
#
_symmetry.space_group_name_H-M   'P 1'
#
loop_
_entity.id
_entity.type
_entity.pdbx_description
1 polymer ?
#
loop_
_entity_poly.entity_id
_entity_poly.type
_entity_poly.pdbx_seq_one_letter_code
_entity_poly.pdbx_strand_id
1 'polypeptide(L)'
;SLVSSVAFSPDGQRLATASRDKTARIWDNQGNQIAVLKGHQSLVWSVAFSPDGQRLATASLDKTARIWDNQGNPLAVLKGHQSLVWSVAFSPDGQKLVTGSEDGTARIWDNQGNEIAVLTGHQSRVSSVAFSPDGQRLATASRDGTARIWDLQGNPLAVFTGHQFEVLSVEFSPDGQRLATASLDNTARIWKVESLGELLRRGCDLLEDYFVRNPGAKEKLWVCEEEGIGNRESGVGSRESGIGNRESGIGNRESGIGKRQEFHN
;
A
#
# COMPACT_ATOMS: atom_id res chain seq x y z
N SER A 1 -0.92 -26.50 21.49
CA SER A 1 -1.95 -25.99 20.55
C SER A 1 -1.28 -25.62 19.24
N LEU A 2 -1.95 -25.76 18.09
CA LEU A 2 -1.35 -25.44 16.79
C LEU A 2 -1.19 -23.92 16.63
N VAL A 3 -0.01 -23.50 16.15
CA VAL A 3 0.26 -22.12 15.73
C VAL A 3 -0.25 -21.96 14.30
N SER A 4 -1.04 -20.91 14.07
CA SER A 4 -1.69 -20.61 12.78
C SER A 4 -0.94 -19.57 11.97
N SER A 5 -0.25 -18.64 12.63
CA SER A 5 0.49 -17.54 12.01
C SER A 5 1.60 -17.06 12.93
N VAL A 6 2.62 -16.48 12.32
CA VAL A 6 3.81 -15.92 12.95
C VAL A 6 4.17 -14.60 12.26
N ALA A 7 4.60 -13.60 13.02
CA ALA A 7 5.10 -12.33 12.51
C ALA A 7 6.30 -11.85 13.33
N PHE A 8 7.34 -11.33 12.67
CA PHE A 8 8.46 -10.65 13.32
C PHE A 8 8.13 -9.17 13.53
N SER A 9 8.66 -8.58 14.61
CA SER A 9 8.68 -7.12 14.75
C SER A 9 9.62 -6.50 13.71
N PRO A 10 9.42 -5.23 13.30
CA PRO A 10 10.24 -4.57 12.29
C PRO A 10 11.74 -4.50 12.62
N ASP A 11 12.08 -4.44 13.91
CA ASP A 11 13.46 -4.45 14.41
C ASP A 11 14.07 -5.88 14.54
N GLY A 12 13.27 -6.91 14.25
CA GLY A 12 13.65 -8.32 14.36
C GLY A 12 13.87 -8.82 15.80
N GLN A 13 13.59 -8.01 16.82
CA GLN A 13 13.87 -8.36 18.22
C GLN A 13 12.77 -9.18 18.88
N ARG A 14 11.56 -9.18 18.31
CA ARG A 14 10.40 -9.87 18.84
C ARG A 14 9.70 -10.70 17.78
N LEU A 15 9.02 -11.73 18.27
CA LEU A 15 8.16 -12.59 17.48
C LEU A 15 6.73 -12.51 18.05
N ALA A 16 5.73 -12.56 17.19
CA ALA A 16 4.35 -12.77 17.59
C ALA A 16 3.83 -14.06 16.98
N THR A 17 3.06 -14.83 17.75
CA THR A 17 2.41 -16.05 17.27
C THR A 17 0.91 -16.00 17.53
N ALA A 18 0.11 -16.41 16.54
CA ALA A 18 -1.33 -16.65 16.68
C ALA A 18 -1.59 -18.15 16.87
N SER A 19 -2.56 -18.50 17.72
CA SER A 19 -2.79 -19.89 18.11
C SER A 19 -4.26 -20.29 18.11
N ARG A 20 -4.47 -21.58 17.89
CA ARG A 20 -5.78 -22.24 18.03
C ARG A 20 -6.32 -22.26 19.47
N ASP A 21 -5.49 -21.89 20.45
CA ASP A 21 -5.91 -21.77 21.86
C ASP A 21 -6.61 -20.45 22.20
N LYS A 22 -7.01 -19.68 21.18
CA LYS A 22 -7.69 -18.38 21.28
C LYS A 22 -6.81 -17.23 21.78
N THR A 23 -5.50 -17.43 21.83
CA THR A 23 -4.54 -16.39 22.21
C THR A 23 -3.55 -16.12 21.09
N ALA A 24 -2.97 -14.93 21.14
CA ALA A 24 -1.68 -14.66 20.52
C ALA A 24 -0.64 -14.40 21.61
N ARG A 25 0.64 -14.54 21.29
CA ARG A 25 1.75 -14.36 22.24
C ARG A 25 2.86 -13.56 21.61
N ILE A 26 3.56 -12.79 22.44
CA ILE A 26 4.77 -12.05 22.08
C ILE A 26 5.96 -12.74 22.73
N TRP A 27 7.03 -12.90 21.99
CA TRP A 27 8.27 -13.56 22.42
C TRP A 27 9.47 -12.66 22.14
N ASP A 28 10.51 -12.78 22.96
CA ASP A 28 11.83 -12.25 22.62
C ASP A 28 12.58 -13.20 21.67
N ASN A 29 13.76 -12.78 21.22
CA ASN A 29 14.62 -13.58 20.35
C ASN A 29 15.33 -14.75 21.07
N GLN A 30 15.23 -14.86 22.39
CA GLN A 30 15.66 -16.03 23.17
C GLN A 30 14.52 -17.06 23.36
N GLY A 31 13.30 -16.75 22.91
CA GLY A 31 12.14 -17.61 23.05
C GLY A 31 11.41 -17.48 24.38
N ASN A 32 11.71 -16.47 25.19
CA ASN A 32 10.93 -16.18 26.39
C ASN A 32 9.63 -15.47 26.00
N GLN A 33 8.54 -15.85 26.66
CA GLN A 33 7.24 -15.22 26.46
C GLN A 33 7.21 -13.87 27.18
N ILE A 34 7.03 -12.79 26.43
CA ILE A 34 6.90 -11.41 26.92
C ILE A 34 5.46 -11.14 27.38
N ALA A 35 4.48 -11.50 26.54
CA ALA A 35 3.07 -11.19 26.79
C ALA A 35 2.12 -12.24 26.19
N VAL A 36 0.91 -12.32 26.76
CA VAL A 36 -0.20 -13.13 26.22
C VAL A 36 -1.38 -12.22 25.91
N LEU A 37 -1.79 -12.22 24.65
CA LEU A 37 -2.89 -11.43 24.11
C LEU A 37 -4.20 -12.20 24.32
N LYS A 38 -4.86 -11.97 25.46
CA LYS A 38 -6.10 -12.66 25.84
C LYS A 38 -7.32 -11.79 25.55
N GLY A 39 -8.35 -12.37 24.95
CA GLY A 39 -9.64 -11.68 24.76
C GLY A 39 -10.48 -12.22 23.61
N HIS A 40 -9.86 -12.88 22.63
CA HIS A 40 -10.58 -13.58 21.57
C HIS A 40 -11.39 -14.77 22.12
N GLN A 41 -12.56 -15.01 21.54
CA GLN A 41 -13.50 -16.06 21.97
C GLN A 41 -13.37 -17.35 21.14
N SER A 42 -12.56 -17.29 20.07
CA SER A 42 -12.28 -18.37 19.15
C SER A 42 -10.82 -18.30 18.69
N LEU A 43 -10.42 -19.21 17.79
CA LEU A 43 -9.06 -19.35 17.30
C LEU A 43 -8.54 -18.04 16.72
N VAL A 44 -7.31 -17.66 17.09
CA VAL A 44 -6.61 -16.55 16.44
C VAL A 44 -5.91 -17.12 15.21
N TRP A 45 -6.21 -16.60 14.04
CA TRP A 45 -5.68 -17.12 12.78
C TRP A 45 -4.46 -16.36 12.27
N SER A 46 -4.49 -15.03 12.39
CA SER A 46 -3.44 -14.15 11.87
C SER A 46 -2.97 -13.18 12.95
N VAL A 47 -1.68 -12.83 12.92
CA VAL A 47 -1.09 -11.76 13.72
C VAL A 47 -0.16 -10.92 12.85
N ALA A 48 -0.11 -9.61 13.11
CA ALA A 48 0.78 -8.67 12.44
C ALA A 48 1.30 -7.63 13.43
N PHE A 49 2.55 -7.19 13.26
CA PHE A 49 3.09 -6.01 13.94
C PHE A 49 2.78 -4.75 13.14
N SER A 50 2.60 -3.62 13.83
CA SER A 50 2.65 -2.31 13.19
C SER A 50 4.07 -1.99 12.71
N PRO A 51 4.25 -1.13 11.69
CA PRO A 51 5.57 -0.77 11.16
C PRO A 51 6.52 -0.10 12.16
N ASP A 52 5.98 0.54 13.20
CA ASP A 52 6.74 1.11 14.33
C ASP A 52 7.06 0.07 15.44
N GLY A 53 6.55 -1.16 15.31
CA GLY A 53 6.66 -2.23 16.29
C GLY A 53 5.95 -1.96 17.63
N GLN A 54 5.14 -0.90 17.74
CA GLN A 54 4.52 -0.51 19.01
C GLN A 54 3.18 -1.22 19.27
N ARG A 55 2.57 -1.79 18.24
CA ARG A 55 1.26 -2.44 18.30
C ARG A 55 1.26 -3.75 17.57
N LEU A 56 0.28 -4.56 17.92
CA LEU A 56 -0.05 -5.78 17.21
C LEU A 56 -1.51 -5.76 16.79
N ALA A 57 -1.80 -6.45 15.70
CA ALA A 57 -3.15 -6.74 15.27
C ALA A 57 -3.35 -8.24 15.17
N THR A 58 -4.51 -8.73 15.59
CA THR A 58 -4.88 -10.15 15.49
C THR A 58 -6.21 -10.31 14.76
N ALA A 59 -6.34 -11.32 13.90
CA ALA A 59 -7.58 -11.72 13.26
C ALA A 59 -8.06 -13.07 13.84
N SER A 60 -9.36 -13.20 14.08
CA SER A 60 -9.91 -14.36 14.76
C SER A 60 -11.18 -14.91 14.13
N LEU A 61 -11.39 -16.20 14.36
CA LEU A 61 -12.61 -16.91 14.01
C LEU A 61 -13.79 -16.55 14.95
N ASP A 62 -13.61 -15.58 15.85
CA ASP A 62 -14.72 -14.97 16.61
C ASP A 62 -15.36 -13.79 15.88
N LYS A 63 -15.04 -13.62 14.59
CA LYS A 63 -15.53 -12.55 13.70
C LYS A 63 -14.98 -11.16 14.01
N THR A 64 -13.98 -11.08 14.88
CA THR A 64 -13.32 -9.80 15.21
C THR A 64 -11.85 -9.83 14.84
N ALA A 65 -11.31 -8.65 14.60
CA ALA A 65 -9.89 -8.39 14.78
C ALA A 65 -9.68 -7.48 15.99
N ARG A 66 -8.47 -7.45 16.55
CA ARG A 66 -8.14 -6.66 17.73
C ARG A 66 -6.78 -6.00 17.58
N ILE A 67 -6.64 -4.82 18.16
CA ILE A 67 -5.38 -4.09 18.26
C ILE A 67 -4.90 -4.17 19.71
N TRP A 68 -3.60 -4.34 19.90
CA TRP A 68 -2.98 -4.54 21.20
C TRP A 68 -1.71 -3.70 21.32
N ASP A 69 -1.36 -3.36 22.56
CA ASP A 69 -0.02 -2.88 22.87
C ASP A 69 0.97 -4.06 23.05
N ASN A 70 2.23 -3.72 23.28
CA ASN A 70 3.31 -4.67 23.46
C ASN A 70 3.29 -5.40 24.81
N GLN A 71 2.46 -4.95 25.75
CA GLN A 71 2.27 -5.55 27.07
C GLN A 71 1.09 -6.54 27.08
N GLY A 72 0.35 -6.62 25.98
CA GLY A 72 -0.79 -7.52 25.83
C GLY A 72 -2.14 -6.90 26.18
N ASN A 73 -2.19 -5.58 26.41
CA ASN A 73 -3.44 -4.89 26.70
C ASN A 73 -4.22 -4.65 25.40
N PRO A 74 -5.55 -4.85 25.40
CA PRO A 74 -6.38 -4.54 24.24
C PRO A 74 -6.52 -3.02 24.09
N LEU A 75 -6.24 -2.51 22.89
CA LEU A 75 -6.41 -1.09 22.53
C LEU A 75 -7.72 -0.84 21.78
N ALA A 76 -8.10 -1.75 20.88
CA ALA A 76 -9.35 -1.65 20.11
C ALA A 76 -9.88 -3.03 19.69
N VAL A 77 -11.19 -3.11 19.44
CA VAL A 77 -11.84 -4.29 18.85
C VAL A 77 -12.52 -3.89 17.55
N LEU A 78 -12.07 -4.48 16.45
CA LEU A 78 -12.58 -4.25 15.10
C LEU A 78 -13.81 -5.13 14.89
N LYS A 79 -15.01 -4.55 15.02
CA LYS A 79 -16.29 -5.23 14.87
C LYS A 79 -16.99 -4.77 13.59
N GLY A 80 -17.48 -5.70 12.79
CA GLY A 80 -18.25 -5.40 11.58
C GLY A 80 -18.36 -6.58 10.61
N HIS A 81 -17.36 -7.46 10.60
CA HIS A 81 -17.43 -8.71 9.84
C HIS A 81 -18.57 -9.61 10.31
N GLN A 82 -19.23 -10.25 9.35
CA GLN A 82 -20.40 -11.11 9.59
C GLN A 82 -20.02 -12.59 9.75
N SER A 83 -18.77 -12.91 9.42
CA SER A 83 -18.18 -14.24 9.54
C SER A 83 -16.72 -14.16 10.00
N LEU A 84 -16.03 -15.29 9.95
CA LEU A 84 -14.69 -15.49 10.51
C LEU A 84 -13.66 -14.57 9.86
N VAL A 85 -12.77 -13.96 10.65
CA VAL A 85 -11.68 -13.12 10.12
C VAL A 85 -10.41 -13.93 10.02
N TRP A 86 -9.83 -13.98 8.82
CA TRP A 86 -8.72 -14.86 8.48
C TRP A 86 -7.40 -14.13 8.30
N SER A 87 -7.41 -12.83 7.99
CA SER A 87 -6.19 -12.09 7.72
C SER A 87 -6.30 -10.68 8.26
N VAL A 88 -5.15 -10.13 8.69
CA VAL A 88 -5.01 -8.74 9.12
C VAL A 88 -3.63 -8.23 8.73
N ALA A 89 -3.55 -6.98 8.26
CA ALA A 89 -2.31 -6.29 7.96
C ALA A 89 -2.41 -4.80 8.34
N PHE A 90 -1.28 -4.21 8.73
CA PHE A 90 -1.15 -2.76 8.90
C PHE A 90 -0.77 -2.08 7.59
N SER A 91 -1.20 -0.83 7.41
CA SER A 91 -0.64 0.04 6.38
C SER A 91 0.82 0.38 6.69
N PRO A 92 1.65 0.75 5.68
CA PRO A 92 3.06 1.08 5.88
C PRO A 92 3.32 2.27 6.83
N ASP A 93 2.35 3.19 6.96
CA ASP A 93 2.39 4.30 7.92
C ASP A 93 1.85 3.94 9.32
N GLY A 94 1.36 2.71 9.50
CA GLY A 94 0.75 2.22 10.74
C GLY A 94 -0.56 2.91 11.12
N GLN A 95 -1.17 3.72 10.25
CA GLN A 95 -2.37 4.48 10.57
C GLN A 95 -3.68 3.73 10.27
N LYS A 96 -3.61 2.68 9.47
CA LYS A 96 -4.76 1.86 9.08
C LYS A 96 -4.48 0.39 9.23
N LEU A 97 -5.55 -0.38 9.30
CA LEU A 97 -5.52 -1.82 9.19
C LEU A 97 -6.47 -2.26 8.08
N VAL A 98 -6.16 -3.40 7.48
CA VAL A 98 -7.07 -4.13 6.61
C VAL A 98 -7.30 -5.52 7.18
N THR A 99 -8.53 -5.99 7.14
CA THR A 99 -8.90 -7.36 7.52
C THR A 99 -9.59 -8.09 6.37
N GLY A 100 -9.37 -9.39 6.23
CA GLY A 100 -10.04 -10.26 5.26
C GLY A 100 -10.87 -11.35 5.95
N SER A 101 -12.08 -11.61 5.46
CA SER A 101 -13.08 -12.44 6.14
C SER A 101 -13.73 -13.50 5.25
N GLU A 102 -14.26 -14.54 5.89
CA GLU A 102 -15.12 -15.57 5.30
C GLU A 102 -16.42 -14.98 4.72
N ASP A 103 -16.83 -13.80 5.15
CA ASP A 103 -18.02 -13.11 4.62
C ASP A 103 -17.83 -12.54 3.20
N GLY A 104 -16.69 -12.80 2.56
CA GLY A 104 -16.38 -12.32 1.21
C GLY A 104 -15.98 -10.85 1.14
N THR A 105 -15.79 -10.19 2.28
CA THR A 105 -15.34 -8.79 2.33
C THR A 105 -13.94 -8.67 2.90
N ALA A 106 -13.25 -7.60 2.48
CA ALA A 106 -12.20 -7.01 3.28
C ALA A 106 -12.69 -5.67 3.86
N ARG A 107 -12.14 -5.25 4.99
CA ARG A 107 -12.53 -4.00 5.67
C ARG A 107 -11.30 -3.20 6.05
N ILE A 108 -11.38 -1.89 5.90
CA ILE A 108 -10.34 -0.94 6.32
C ILE A 108 -10.75 -0.30 7.64
N TRP A 109 -9.82 -0.19 8.57
CA TRP A 109 -10.05 0.33 9.90
C TRP A 109 -9.05 1.43 10.23
N ASP A 110 -9.45 2.36 11.09
CA ASP A 110 -8.49 3.17 11.84
C ASP A 110 -8.00 2.44 13.09
N ASN A 111 -7.11 3.10 13.82
CA ASN A 111 -6.48 2.57 15.02
C ASN A 111 -7.35 2.61 16.28
N GLN A 112 -8.48 3.32 16.22
CA GLN A 112 -9.50 3.39 17.26
C GLN A 112 -10.55 2.29 17.08
N GLY A 113 -10.52 1.61 15.94
CA GLY A 113 -11.40 0.52 15.58
C GLY A 113 -12.66 0.95 14.84
N ASN A 114 -12.68 2.18 14.31
CA ASN A 114 -13.73 2.62 13.42
C ASN A 114 -13.49 2.05 12.02
N GLU A 115 -14.59 1.67 11.36
CA GLU A 115 -14.57 1.25 9.97
C GLU A 115 -14.45 2.47 9.04
N ILE A 116 -13.50 2.40 8.11
CA ILE A 116 -13.26 3.43 7.09
C ILE A 116 -13.96 3.05 5.77
N ALA A 117 -13.83 1.79 5.34
CA ALA A 117 -14.38 1.31 4.08
C ALA A 117 -14.59 -0.21 4.10
N VAL A 118 -15.52 -0.68 3.26
CA VAL A 118 -15.78 -2.10 3.00
C VAL A 118 -15.50 -2.42 1.54
N LEU A 119 -14.58 -3.35 1.31
CA LEU A 119 -14.21 -3.82 -0.02
C LEU A 119 -15.12 -4.99 -0.38
N THR A 120 -16.12 -4.70 -1.22
CA THR A 120 -17.13 -5.68 -1.65
C THR A 120 -16.86 -6.13 -3.08
N GLY A 121 -17.07 -7.42 -3.37
CA GLY A 121 -17.02 -7.94 -4.73
C GLY A 121 -16.46 -9.35 -4.87
N HIS A 122 -15.69 -9.85 -3.90
CA HIS A 122 -15.33 -11.26 -3.84
C HIS A 122 -16.57 -12.13 -3.60
N GLN A 123 -16.62 -13.29 -4.25
CA GLN A 123 -17.78 -14.20 -4.19
C GLN A 123 -17.59 -15.32 -3.16
N SER A 124 -16.46 -15.32 -2.48
CA SER A 124 -16.09 -16.26 -1.44
C SER A 124 -15.09 -15.61 -0.50
N ARG A 125 -14.73 -16.32 0.57
CA ARG A 125 -13.78 -15.89 1.61
C ARG A 125 -12.58 -15.13 1.06
N VAL A 126 -12.29 -13.98 1.65
CA VAL A 126 -11.00 -13.29 1.51
C VAL A 126 -9.98 -13.96 2.44
N SER A 127 -9.03 -14.67 1.85
CA SER A 127 -8.04 -15.49 2.57
C SER A 127 -6.84 -14.69 3.05
N SER A 128 -6.46 -13.65 2.32
CA SER A 128 -5.25 -12.85 2.59
C SER A 128 -5.47 -11.42 2.10
N VAL A 129 -4.90 -10.47 2.85
CA VAL A 129 -4.93 -9.03 2.56
C VAL A 129 -3.52 -8.45 2.71
N ALA A 130 -3.17 -7.49 1.87
CA ALA A 130 -1.88 -6.80 1.92
C ALA A 130 -2.04 -5.33 1.50
N PHE A 131 -1.29 -4.42 2.14
CA PHE A 131 -1.11 -3.08 1.62
C PHE A 131 0.02 -3.06 0.59
N SER A 132 -0.12 -2.19 -0.41
CA SER A 132 1.00 -1.80 -1.25
C SER A 132 2.05 -1.02 -0.44
N PRO A 133 3.33 -1.02 -0.86
CA PRO A 133 4.40 -0.35 -0.11
C PRO A 133 4.22 1.17 0.06
N ASP A 134 3.53 1.83 -0.88
CA ASP A 134 3.18 3.26 -0.81
C ASP A 134 1.93 3.54 0.06
N GLY A 135 1.26 2.48 0.52
CA GLY A 135 0.04 2.53 1.32
C GLY A 135 -1.21 2.99 0.59
N GLN A 136 -1.16 3.24 -0.73
CA GLN A 136 -2.27 3.84 -1.50
C GLN A 136 -3.25 2.80 -2.05
N ARG A 137 -2.81 1.55 -2.14
CA ARG A 137 -3.60 0.43 -2.66
C ARG A 137 -3.61 -0.75 -1.70
N LEU A 138 -4.65 -1.56 -1.82
CA LEU A 138 -4.80 -2.83 -1.14
C LEU A 138 -4.85 -3.97 -2.14
N ALA A 139 -4.32 -5.13 -1.77
CA ALA A 139 -4.52 -6.37 -2.47
C ALA A 139 -5.29 -7.37 -1.60
N THR A 140 -6.17 -8.13 -2.23
CA THR A 140 -6.91 -9.21 -1.59
C THR A 140 -6.78 -10.49 -2.42
N ALA A 141 -6.62 -11.64 -1.75
CA ALA A 141 -6.74 -12.96 -2.36
C ALA A 141 -7.95 -13.69 -1.81
N SER A 142 -8.69 -14.40 -2.65
CA SER A 142 -9.94 -15.06 -2.27
C SER A 142 -10.04 -16.50 -2.74
N ARG A 143 -10.85 -17.25 -2.00
CA ARG A 143 -11.32 -18.58 -2.39
C ARG A 143 -12.19 -18.59 -3.65
N ASP A 144 -12.59 -17.43 -4.17
CA ASP A 144 -13.25 -17.33 -5.47
C ASP A 144 -12.29 -17.51 -6.67
N GLY A 145 -11.00 -17.79 -6.41
CA GLY A 145 -9.99 -18.01 -7.44
C GLY A 145 -9.40 -16.72 -8.01
N THR A 146 -9.72 -15.56 -7.43
CA THR A 146 -9.21 -14.26 -7.88
C THR A 146 -8.36 -13.56 -6.82
N ALA A 147 -7.48 -12.69 -7.31
CA ALA A 147 -6.92 -11.61 -6.51
C ALA A 147 -7.41 -10.26 -7.05
N ARG A 148 -7.51 -9.26 -6.19
CA ARG A 148 -8.02 -7.93 -6.57
C ARG A 148 -7.16 -6.83 -5.97
N ILE A 149 -7.08 -5.70 -6.69
CA ILE A 149 -6.52 -4.44 -6.20
C ILE A 149 -7.65 -3.46 -5.93
N TRP A 150 -7.51 -2.69 -4.86
CA TRP A 150 -8.48 -1.70 -4.41
C TRP A 150 -7.79 -0.38 -4.07
N ASP A 151 -8.53 0.71 -4.18
CA ASP A 151 -8.17 1.95 -3.50
C ASP A 151 -8.60 1.91 -2.01
N LEU A 152 -8.27 2.96 -1.27
CA LEU A 152 -8.61 3.07 0.15
C LEU A 152 -10.06 3.50 0.41
N GLN A 153 -10.83 3.80 -0.63
CA GLN A 153 -12.25 4.09 -0.57
C GLN A 153 -13.09 2.81 -0.80
N GLY A 154 -12.45 1.69 -1.13
CA GLY A 154 -13.08 0.40 -1.35
C GLY A 154 -13.48 0.14 -2.80
N ASN A 155 -13.05 0.98 -3.75
CA ASN A 155 -13.32 0.76 -5.16
C ASN A 155 -12.35 -0.27 -5.74
N PRO A 156 -12.83 -1.22 -6.58
CA PRO A 156 -11.97 -2.16 -7.26
C PRO A 156 -11.20 -1.46 -8.39
N LEU A 157 -9.88 -1.61 -8.40
CA LEU A 157 -8.99 -1.08 -9.43
C LEU A 157 -8.57 -2.14 -10.46
N ALA A 158 -8.42 -3.39 -10.03
CA ALA A 158 -8.05 -4.50 -10.92
C ALA A 158 -8.55 -5.84 -10.36
N VAL A 159 -8.79 -6.80 -11.26
CA VAL A 159 -9.09 -8.19 -10.93
C VAL A 159 -8.14 -9.09 -11.71
N PHE A 160 -7.39 -9.93 -10.99
CA PHE A 160 -6.50 -10.92 -11.56
C PHE A 160 -7.20 -12.27 -11.59
N THR A 161 -7.50 -12.74 -12.79
CA THR A 161 -8.12 -14.04 -13.06
C THR A 161 -7.10 -14.97 -13.72
N GLY A 162 -7.24 -16.28 -13.47
CA GLY A 162 -6.44 -17.30 -14.16
C GLY A 162 -6.03 -18.49 -13.28
N HIS A 163 -6.01 -18.33 -11.96
CA HIS A 163 -5.90 -19.47 -11.05
C HIS A 163 -7.11 -20.40 -11.21
N GLN A 164 -6.88 -21.70 -11.12
CA GLN A 164 -7.93 -22.72 -11.32
C GLN A 164 -8.65 -23.10 -10.02
N PHE A 165 -8.06 -22.72 -8.88
CA PHE A 165 -8.59 -22.97 -7.54
C PHE A 165 -8.38 -21.75 -6.65
N GLU A 166 -8.78 -21.86 -5.39
CA GLU A 166 -8.70 -20.83 -4.36
C GLU A 166 -7.33 -20.13 -4.33
N VAL A 167 -7.32 -18.80 -4.26
CA VAL A 167 -6.11 -18.02 -3.98
C VAL A 167 -6.02 -17.82 -2.48
N LEU A 168 -4.92 -18.28 -1.89
CA LEU A 168 -4.74 -18.33 -0.44
C LEU A 168 -3.92 -17.17 0.10
N SER A 169 -3.00 -16.64 -0.70
CA SER A 169 -2.07 -15.60 -0.27
C SER A 169 -1.82 -14.61 -1.41
N VAL A 170 -1.63 -13.35 -1.03
CA VAL A 170 -1.27 -12.25 -1.91
C VAL A 170 -0.21 -11.38 -1.24
N GLU A 171 0.76 -10.89 -2.01
CA GLU A 171 1.81 -9.99 -1.52
C GLU A 171 2.26 -9.05 -2.65
N PHE A 172 2.55 -7.79 -2.33
CA PHE A 172 3.17 -6.86 -3.28
C PHE A 172 4.69 -7.06 -3.33
N SER A 173 5.29 -6.80 -4.48
CA SER A 173 6.74 -6.57 -4.52
C SER A 173 7.10 -5.29 -3.74
N PRO A 174 8.35 -5.17 -3.21
CA PRO A 174 8.77 -3.99 -2.46
C PRO A 174 8.67 -2.67 -3.23
N ASP A 175 8.75 -2.70 -4.56
CA ASP A 175 8.55 -1.54 -5.43
C ASP A 175 7.07 -1.26 -5.77
N GLY A 176 6.14 -2.13 -5.34
CA GLY A 176 4.71 -2.03 -5.60
C GLY A 176 4.29 -2.27 -7.06
N GLN A 177 5.20 -2.68 -7.94
CA GLN A 177 4.95 -2.85 -9.37
C GLN A 177 4.46 -4.26 -9.73
N ARG A 178 4.57 -5.21 -8.81
CA ARG A 178 4.15 -6.60 -9.01
C ARG A 178 3.32 -7.10 -7.85
N LEU A 179 2.48 -8.07 -8.16
CA LEU A 179 1.72 -8.83 -7.19
C LEU A 179 2.10 -10.30 -7.31
N ALA A 180 2.41 -10.94 -6.20
CA ALA A 180 2.53 -12.38 -6.12
C ALA A 180 1.24 -12.98 -5.56
N THR A 181 0.76 -14.05 -6.16
CA THR A 181 -0.38 -14.84 -5.64
C THR A 181 0.03 -16.30 -5.50
N ALA A 182 -0.46 -16.97 -4.46
CA ALA A 182 -0.29 -18.41 -4.27
C ALA A 182 -1.67 -19.10 -4.14
N SER A 183 -1.84 -20.22 -4.83
CA SER A 183 -3.15 -20.88 -4.98
C SER A 183 -3.09 -22.38 -4.69
N LEU A 184 -4.26 -22.94 -4.36
CA LEU A 184 -4.49 -24.39 -4.29
C LEU A 184 -4.38 -25.10 -5.66
N ASP A 185 -4.19 -24.37 -6.75
CA ASP A 185 -3.86 -24.95 -8.06
C ASP A 185 -2.40 -25.40 -8.19
N ASN A 186 -1.67 -25.44 -7.08
CA ASN A 186 -0.25 -25.77 -6.97
C ASN A 186 0.68 -24.79 -7.68
N THR A 187 0.22 -23.56 -7.99
CA THR A 187 1.04 -22.52 -8.60
C THR A 187 1.12 -21.26 -7.75
N ALA A 188 2.25 -20.57 -7.90
CA ALA A 188 2.36 -19.16 -7.61
C ALA A 188 2.44 -18.39 -8.93
N ARG A 189 1.83 -17.21 -8.99
CA ARG A 189 1.84 -16.34 -10.16
C ARG A 189 2.33 -14.95 -9.80
N ILE A 190 3.01 -14.31 -10.75
CA ILE A 190 3.45 -12.93 -10.65
C ILE A 190 2.68 -12.10 -11.68
N TRP A 191 2.01 -11.06 -11.21
CA TRP A 191 1.21 -10.14 -12.02
C TRP A 191 1.90 -8.79 -12.06
N LYS A 192 1.83 -8.09 -13.19
CA LYS A 192 2.21 -6.69 -13.26
C LYS A 192 1.07 -5.84 -12.72
N VAL A 193 1.38 -4.90 -11.82
CA VAL A 193 0.43 -3.94 -11.28
C VAL A 193 0.71 -2.59 -11.94
N GLU A 194 0.18 -2.41 -13.14
CA GLU A 194 0.41 -1.19 -13.92
C GLU A 194 -0.35 0.00 -13.32
N SER A 195 0.30 1.16 -13.31
CA SER A 195 -0.41 2.42 -13.08
C SER A 195 -1.15 2.84 -14.34
N LEU A 196 -2.15 3.72 -14.19
CA LEU A 196 -2.82 4.33 -15.35
C LEU A 196 -1.80 5.02 -16.28
N GLY A 197 -0.79 5.68 -15.72
CA GLY A 197 0.28 6.31 -16.50
C GLY A 197 1.08 5.31 -17.34
N GLU A 198 1.42 4.14 -16.78
CA GLU A 198 2.10 3.08 -17.54
C GLU A 198 1.22 2.50 -18.65
N LEU A 199 -0.06 2.26 -18.37
CA LEU A 199 -1.02 1.80 -19.37
C LEU A 199 -1.16 2.80 -20.51
N LEU A 200 -1.30 4.08 -20.18
CA LEU A 200 -1.38 5.16 -21.17
C LEU A 200 -0.10 5.26 -21.99
N ARG A 201 1.08 5.18 -21.36
CA ARG A 201 2.37 5.22 -22.06
C ARG A 201 2.53 4.04 -23.02
N ARG A 202 2.20 2.83 -22.59
CA ARG A 202 2.20 1.66 -23.48
C ARG A 202 1.20 1.82 -24.63
N GLY A 203 0.05 2.43 -24.36
CA GLY A 203 -0.90 2.82 -25.40
C GLY A 203 -0.30 3.80 -26.41
N CYS A 204 0.47 4.79 -25.94
CA CYS A 204 1.21 5.72 -26.79
C CYS A 204 2.25 4.99 -27.66
N ASP A 205 3.02 4.07 -27.06
CA ASP A 205 4.04 3.28 -27.78
C ASP A 205 3.40 2.44 -28.89
N LEU A 206 2.25 1.81 -28.61
CA LEU A 206 1.51 1.04 -29.62
C LEU A 206 0.96 1.90 -30.77
N LEU A 207 0.78 3.20 -30.54
CA LEU A 207 0.26 4.16 -31.52
C LEU A 207 1.36 4.95 -32.23
N GLU A 208 2.64 4.63 -32.02
CA GLU A 208 3.77 5.39 -32.56
C GLU A 208 3.69 5.57 -34.08
N ASP A 209 3.47 4.47 -34.82
CA ASP A 209 3.32 4.50 -36.29
C ASP A 209 2.10 5.32 -36.75
N TYR A 210 1.03 5.31 -35.95
CA TYR A 210 -0.16 6.12 -36.23
C TYR A 210 0.14 7.61 -36.04
N PHE A 211 0.90 7.98 -35.00
CA PHE A 211 1.28 9.36 -34.74
C PHE A 211 2.28 9.91 -35.77
N VAL A 212 3.16 9.08 -36.33
CA VAL A 212 4.00 9.47 -37.49
C VAL A 212 3.15 9.94 -38.66
N ARG A 213 2.00 9.28 -38.90
CA ARG A 213 1.08 9.62 -40.00
C ARG A 213 0.04 10.67 -39.63
N ASN A 214 -0.14 10.95 -38.33
CA ASN A 214 -1.16 11.84 -37.79
C ASN A 214 -0.58 12.69 -36.64
N PRO A 215 0.37 13.60 -36.91
CA PRO A 215 1.11 14.31 -35.85
C PRO A 215 0.20 15.14 -34.94
N GLY A 216 -0.84 15.79 -35.49
CA GLY A 216 -1.82 16.55 -34.69
C GLY A 216 -2.74 15.70 -33.80
N ALA A 217 -2.68 14.36 -33.89
CA ALA A 217 -3.34 13.47 -32.94
C ALA A 217 -2.48 13.21 -31.69
N LYS A 218 -1.14 13.24 -31.84
CA LYS A 218 -0.21 13.13 -30.71
C LYS A 218 -0.29 14.36 -29.82
N GLU A 219 -0.41 15.55 -30.42
CA GLU A 219 -0.56 16.84 -29.74
C GLU A 219 -1.81 16.96 -28.84
N LYS A 220 -2.79 16.07 -29.03
CA LYS A 220 -4.02 16.03 -28.22
C LYS A 220 -3.90 15.08 -27.03
N LEU A 221 -2.83 14.32 -26.94
CA LEU A 221 -2.60 13.29 -25.94
C LEU A 221 -1.32 13.63 -25.17
N TRP A 222 -1.43 14.57 -24.23
CA TRP A 222 -0.32 15.06 -23.41
C TRP A 222 0.53 13.95 -22.75
N VAL A 223 -0.08 12.81 -22.42
CA VAL A 223 0.60 11.64 -21.84
C VAL A 223 1.59 10.95 -22.80
N CYS A 224 1.47 11.20 -24.09
CA CYS A 224 2.36 10.71 -25.14
C CYS A 224 3.52 11.69 -25.48
N GLU A 225 3.63 12.81 -24.75
CA GLU A 225 4.52 13.92 -25.11
C GLU A 225 5.84 13.98 -24.31
N GLU A 226 5.99 13.33 -23.15
CA GLU A 226 7.19 13.52 -22.29
C GLU A 226 8.03 12.27 -21.96
N GLU A 227 9.33 12.39 -22.22
CA GLU A 227 10.41 11.91 -21.36
C GLU A 227 10.65 12.94 -20.22
N GLY A 228 10.44 12.61 -18.94
CA GLY A 228 11.03 13.39 -17.84
C GLY A 228 10.24 13.49 -16.52
N ILE A 229 10.45 12.55 -15.59
CA ILE A 229 10.48 12.91 -14.17
C ILE A 229 11.90 12.61 -13.67
N GLY A 230 12.75 13.63 -13.79
CA GLY A 230 14.14 13.56 -13.40
C GLY A 230 14.97 14.67 -14.04
N ASN A 231 14.68 15.93 -13.71
CA ASN A 231 15.73 16.93 -13.45
C ASN A 231 15.10 18.22 -12.89
N ARG A 232 15.46 18.50 -11.64
CA ARG A 232 15.41 19.85 -11.05
C ARG A 232 16.60 20.64 -11.57
N GLU A 233 16.34 21.92 -11.82
CA GLU A 233 17.29 23.05 -11.85
C GLU A 233 18.48 23.00 -12.83
N SER A 234 18.40 23.80 -13.89
CA SER A 234 19.17 25.05 -14.01
C SER A 234 18.87 25.72 -15.35
N GLY A 235 18.64 27.03 -15.30
CA GLY A 235 18.30 27.85 -16.45
C GLY A 235 19.50 28.23 -17.32
N VAL A 236 19.24 29.26 -18.15
CA VAL A 236 20.08 29.85 -19.20
C VAL A 236 19.97 29.10 -20.53
N GLY A 237 19.51 29.67 -21.64
CA GLY A 237 19.21 31.05 -21.98
C GLY A 237 19.24 31.13 -23.50
N SER A 238 18.10 31.46 -24.11
CA SER A 238 17.99 31.62 -25.57
C SER A 238 18.51 33.00 -25.97
N ARG A 239 19.41 33.04 -26.97
CA ARG A 239 19.34 33.84 -28.21
C ARG A 239 20.72 34.28 -28.69
N GLU A 240 20.97 34.17 -30.00
CA GLU A 240 21.39 35.33 -30.79
C GLU A 240 21.24 35.10 -32.32
N SER A 241 20.47 35.98 -32.95
CA SER A 241 20.68 36.68 -34.22
C SER A 241 19.49 37.64 -34.36
N GLY A 242 19.58 38.92 -34.74
CA GLY A 242 20.66 39.84 -35.05
C GLY A 242 19.99 41.09 -35.65
N ILE A 243 20.67 42.24 -35.54
CA ILE A 243 20.50 43.49 -36.32
C ILE A 243 19.48 44.53 -35.81
N GLY A 244 19.99 45.75 -35.51
CA GLY A 244 19.18 46.97 -35.41
C GLY A 244 19.82 48.17 -34.69
N ASN A 245 20.66 48.91 -35.41
CA ASN A 245 21.45 50.13 -35.07
C ASN A 245 20.83 51.32 -34.28
N ARG A 246 21.75 52.04 -33.59
CA ARG A 246 21.81 53.51 -33.24
C ARG A 246 20.79 54.03 -32.21
N GLU A 247 21.08 54.94 -31.27
CA GLU A 247 22.09 55.99 -31.14
C GLU A 247 22.25 56.43 -29.65
N SER A 248 23.27 57.25 -29.40
CA SER A 248 23.87 57.74 -28.14
C SER A 248 23.00 58.46 -27.10
N GLY A 249 23.40 58.40 -25.82
CA GLY A 249 23.05 59.40 -24.80
C GLY A 249 23.53 59.08 -23.38
N ILE A 250 24.24 60.02 -22.77
CA ILE A 250 25.07 59.94 -21.55
C ILE A 250 24.25 60.08 -20.25
N GLY A 251 24.66 59.43 -19.15
CA GLY A 251 24.16 59.76 -17.79
C GLY A 251 24.72 58.88 -16.66
N ASN A 252 25.30 59.51 -15.64
CA ASN A 252 26.21 58.97 -14.62
C ASN A 252 25.55 58.51 -13.29
N ARG A 253 26.34 57.80 -12.46
CA ARG A 253 26.43 57.76 -10.97
C ARG A 253 25.52 56.78 -10.18
N GLU A 254 26.14 55.82 -9.46
CA GLU A 254 26.45 55.78 -7.98
C GLU A 254 25.19 55.50 -7.14
N SER A 255 25.12 54.70 -6.06
CA SER A 255 26.06 54.04 -5.13
C SER A 255 25.24 53.24 -4.07
N GLY A 256 25.90 52.41 -3.24
CA GLY A 256 25.45 52.01 -1.88
C GLY A 256 24.73 50.65 -1.78
N ILE A 257 25.32 49.56 -1.23
CA ILE A 257 25.59 49.26 0.20
C ILE A 257 24.31 49.42 1.04
N GLY A 258 23.79 48.45 1.81
CA GLY A 258 24.22 47.14 2.28
C GLY A 258 23.49 46.82 3.60
N LYS A 259 23.40 45.52 3.96
CA LYS A 259 23.06 44.97 5.31
C LYS A 259 21.63 45.32 5.82
N ARG A 260 20.99 44.58 6.72
CA ARG A 260 21.39 43.52 7.64
C ARG A 260 20.13 42.75 8.08
N GLN A 261 20.34 41.47 8.38
CA GLN A 261 19.57 40.67 9.34
C GLN A 261 19.47 41.38 10.70
N GLU A 262 18.36 41.16 11.41
CA GLU A 262 18.41 40.72 12.81
C GLU A 262 17.08 40.07 13.24
N PHE A 263 17.21 38.90 13.86
CA PHE A 263 16.22 38.20 14.67
C PHE A 263 15.80 39.05 15.88
N HIS A 264 14.66 38.75 16.50
CA HIS A 264 14.55 38.54 17.96
C HIS A 264 13.24 37.81 18.31
N ASN A 265 13.43 36.73 19.08
CA ASN A 265 12.56 36.02 20.04
C ASN A 265 11.04 35.98 19.88
#